data_AF-A0AAE6WJS0-F1
#
_entry.id   AF-A0AAE6WJS0-F1
#
_cell.length_a   1.000
_cell.length_b   1.000
_cell.length_c   1.000
_cell.angle_alpha   90.00
_cell.angle_beta   90.00
_cell.angle_gamma   90.00
#
_symmetry.space_group_name_H-M   'P 1'
#
loop_
_entity.id
_entity.type
_entity.pdbx_description
1 polymer ?
#
loop_
_entity_poly.entity_id
_entity_poly.type
_entity_poly.pdbx_seq_one_letter_code
_entity_poly.pdbx_strand_id
1 'polypeptide(L)' 'MEKNLNVNGREYRFATTYDGDSQYNVQVCSGEKIVSSFKIYAESEQDVFPAALAHMESDIEMGHLQL' A
#
# COMPACT_ATOMS: atom_id res chain seq x y z
N MET A 1 -9.04 -5.95 3.25
CA MET A 1 -9.69 -4.77 3.86
C MET A 1 -9.35 -3.54 3.03
N GLU A 2 -9.93 -2.37 3.31
CA GLU A 2 -9.59 -1.14 2.60
C GLU A 2 -9.39 0.02 3.58
N LYS A 3 -8.45 0.93 3.27
CA LYS A 3 -8.18 2.12 4.06
C LYS A 3 -7.67 3.26 3.18
N ASN A 4 -8.18 4.47 3.39
CA ASN A 4 -7.62 5.67 2.76
C ASN A 4 -6.45 6.19 3.59
N LEU A 5 -5.32 6.47 2.94
CA LEU A 5 -4.10 6.98 3.56
C LEU A 5 -3.60 8.19 2.76
N ASN A 6 -3.01 9.16 3.46
CA ASN A 6 -2.36 10.31 2.82
C ASN A 6 -0.90 9.97 2.54
N VAL A 7 -0.46 10.18 1.30
CA VAL A 7 0.93 10.00 0.85
C VAL A 7 1.35 11.25 0.11
N ASN A 8 2.38 11.94 0.61
CA ASN A 8 2.89 13.20 0.03
C ASN A 8 1.79 14.26 -0.23
N GLY A 9 0.82 14.39 0.68
CA GLY A 9 -0.24 15.39 0.60
C GLY A 9 -1.42 14.99 -0.30
N ARG A 10 -1.43 13.79 -0.88
CA ARG A 10 -2.56 13.26 -1.66
C ARG A 10 -3.18 12.04 -0.99
N GLU A 11 -4.49 11.89 -1.09
CA GLU A 11 -5.19 10.72 -0.56
C GLU A 11 -5.19 9.57 -1.57
N TYR A 12 -4.85 8.38 -1.09
CA TYR A 12 -4.89 7.14 -1.84
C TYR A 12 -5.67 6.07 -1.08
N ARG A 13 -6.38 5.22 -1.82
CA ARG A 13 -7.08 4.06 -1.25
C ARG A 13 -6.19 2.84 -1.33
N PHE A 14 -5.88 2.26 -0.19
CA PHE A 14 -5.14 1.02 -0.06
C PHE A 14 -6.14 -0.12 0.16
N ALA A 15 -6.14 -1.10 -0.73
CA ALA A 15 -6.91 -2.34 -0.61
C ALA A 15 -5.95 -3.50 -0.35
N THR A 16 -6.25 -4.31 0.65
CA THR A 16 -5.42 -5.44 1.08
C THR A 16 -6.18 -6.75 0.99
N THR A 17 -5.51 -7.80 0.52
CA THR A 17 -6.05 -9.17 0.52
C THR A 17 -5.01 -10.11 1.10
N TYR A 18 -5.40 -10.92 2.09
CA TYR A 18 -4.50 -11.92 2.67
C TYR A 18 -4.25 -13.05 1.66
N ASP A 19 -2.98 -13.30 1.35
CA ASP A 19 -2.53 -14.26 0.34
C ASP A 19 -2.04 -15.58 0.97
N GLY A 20 -2.05 -15.68 2.31
CA GLY A 20 -1.45 -16.78 3.06
C GLY A 20 -0.01 -16.48 3.50
N ASP A 21 0.55 -17.31 4.38
CA ASP A 21 1.95 -17.22 4.83
C ASP A 21 2.34 -15.84 5.40
N SER A 22 1.42 -15.20 6.14
CA SER A 22 1.63 -13.84 6.67
C SER A 22 1.91 -12.79 5.59
N GLN A 23 1.52 -13.06 4.33
CA GLN A 23 1.64 -12.14 3.21
C GLN A 23 0.29 -11.55 2.80
N TYR A 24 0.34 -10.29 2.39
CA TYR A 24 -0.81 -9.50 1.99
C TYR A 24 -0.51 -8.86 0.63
N ASN A 25 -1.42 -9.07 -0.32
CA ASN A 25 -1.43 -8.32 -1.58
C ASN A 25 -2.02 -6.94 -1.30
N VAL A 26 -1.27 -5.89 -1.65
CA VAL A 26 -1.68 -4.50 -1.51
C VAL A 26 -1.90 -3.91 -2.89
N GLN A 27 -3.04 -3.23 -3.06
CA GLN A 27 -3.37 -2.42 -4.23
C GLN A 27 -3.59 -0.99 -3.80
N VAL A 28 -2.87 -0.06 -4.41
CA VAL A 28 -2.99 1.38 -4.16
C VAL A 28 -3.74 2.00 -5.32
N CYS A 29 -4.84 2.68 -5.02
CA CYS A 29 -5.68 3.35 -6.00
C CYS A 29 -5.69 4.87 -5.79
N SER A 30 -5.64 5.63 -6.89
CA SER A 30 -5.99 7.05 -6.93
C SER A 30 -7.34 7.16 -7.65
N GLY A 31 -8.42 7.38 -6.89
CA GLY A 31 -9.78 7.23 -7.41
C GLY A 31 -10.03 5.79 -7.86
N GLU A 32 -10.43 5.62 -9.13
CA GLU A 32 -10.70 4.31 -9.74
C GLU A 32 -9.46 3.65 -10.36
N LYS A 33 -8.34 4.38 -10.46
CA LYS A 33 -7.13 3.89 -11.11
C LYS A 33 -6.17 3.25 -10.10
N ILE A 34 -5.74 2.02 -10.36
CA ILE A 34 -4.63 1.38 -9.64
C ILE A 34 -3.33 2.06 -10.07
N VAL A 35 -2.59 2.61 -9.12
CA VAL A 35 -1.30 3.30 -9.34
C VAL A 35 -0.11 2.47 -8.92
N SER A 36 -0.28 1.56 -7.95
CA SER A 36 0.76 0.63 -7.52
C SER A 36 0.14 -0.65 -6.95
N SER A 37 0.86 -1.76 -7.05
CA SER A 37 0.51 -3.01 -6.38
C SER A 37 1.76 -3.78 -5.99
N PHE A 38 1.79 -4.27 -4.76
CA PHE A 38 2.95 -4.95 -4.19
C PHE A 38 2.52 -5.91 -3.07
N LYS A 39 3.44 -6.76 -2.63
CA LYS A 39 3.22 -7.67 -1.49
C LYS A 39 3.89 -7.14 -0.24
N ILE A 40 3.20 -7.26 0.89
CA ILE A 40 3.72 -6.94 2.23
C ILE A 40 3.67 -8.20 3.08
N TYR A 41 4.76 -8.49 3.78
CA TYR A 41 4.76 -9.44 4.88
C TYR A 41 4.36 -8.71 6.17
N ALA A 42 3.41 -9.26 6.92
CA ALA A 42 3.00 -8.74 8.21
C ALA A 42 2.59 -9.89 9.14
N GLU A 43 3.13 -9.91 10.35
CA GLU A 43 2.78 -10.92 11.36
C GLU A 43 1.35 -10.74 11.89
N SER A 44 0.85 -9.49 11.87
CA SER A 44 -0.53 -9.16 12.23
C SER A 44 -1.15 -8.22 11.21
N GLU A 45 -2.47 -8.36 11.00
CA GLU A 45 -3.23 -7.56 10.03
C GLU A 45 -3.14 -6.05 10.29
N GLN A 46 -3.02 -5.66 11.56
CA GLN A 46 -2.85 -4.27 11.98
C GLN A 46 -1.56 -3.62 11.46
N ASP A 47 -0.53 -4.40 11.14
CA ASP A 47 0.78 -3.92 10.69
C ASP A 47 0.85 -3.78 9.16
N VAL A 48 -0.13 -4.31 8.43
CA VAL A 48 -0.16 -4.30 6.95
C VAL A 48 -0.20 -2.88 6.41
N PHE A 49 -1.10 -2.04 6.91
CA PHE A 49 -1.26 -0.66 6.40
C PHE A 49 -0.06 0.25 6.75
N PRO A 50 0.51 0.24 7.97
CA PRO A 50 1.76 0.93 8.26
C PRO A 50 2.92 0.50 7.35
N ALA A 51 3.09 -0.81 7.16
CA ALA A 51 4.15 -1.33 6.29
C ALA A 51 3.94 -0.96 4.81
N ALA A 52 2.69 -1.03 4.34
CA ALA A 52 2.35 -0.64 2.97
C ALA A 52 2.58 0.86 2.71
N LEU A 53 2.27 1.71 3.69
CA LEU A 53 2.50 3.15 3.60
C LEU A 53 4.00 3.45 3.48
N ALA A 54 4.82 2.88 4.38
CA ALA A 54 6.27 3.07 4.36
C ALA A 54 6.90 2.56 3.06
N HIS A 55 6.40 1.43 2.52
CA HIS A 55 6.85 0.91 1.23
C HIS A 55 6.55 1.88 0.09
N MET A 56 5.33 2.42 0.03
CA MET A 56 4.94 3.37 -1.01
C MET A 56 5.69 4.70 -0.91
N GLU A 57 5.90 5.23 0.31
CA GLU A 57 6.71 6.43 0.52
C GLU A 57 8.14 6.23 0.03
N SER A 58 8.74 5.08 0.36
CA SER A 58 10.08 4.71 -0.10
C SER A 58 10.17 4.58 -1.63
N ASP A 59 9.18 3.95 -2.29
CA ASP A 59 9.14 3.84 -3.75
C ASP A 59 9.05 5.21 -4.44
N ILE A 60 8.36 6.17 -3.84
CA ILE A 60 8.30 7.55 -4.36
C ILE A 60 9.65 8.24 -4.19
N GLU A 61 10.27 8.13 -3.01
CA GLU A 61 11.57 8.73 -2.72
C GLU A 61 12.68 8.16 -3.62
N MET A 62 12.63 6.86 -3.92
CA MET A 62 13.56 6.19 -4.84
C MET A 62 13.25 6.48 -6.32
N GLY A 63 12.13 7.15 -6.62
CA GLY A 63 11.71 7.45 -7.99
C GLY A 63 11.17 6.24 -8.76
N HIS A 64 10.89 5.13 -8.07
CA HIS A 64 10.25 3.95 -8.66
C HIS A 64 8.77 4.22 -8.97
N LEU A 65 8.14 5.13 -8.23
CA LEU A 65 6.76 5.54 -8.41
C LEU A 65 6.67 7.05 -8.63
N GLN A 66 6.24 7.46 -9.82
CA GLN A 66 5.94 8.86 -10.13
C GLN A 66 4.44 9.12 -9.94
N LEU A 67 4.08 9.86 -8.89
CA LEU A 67 2.70 10.23 -8.54
C LEU A 67 2.43 11.71 -8.76
#